data_AF-A0A9E4H0S0-F1
#
_entry.id   AF-A0A9E4H0S0-F1
#
_cell.length_a   1.000
_cell.length_b   1.000
_cell.length_c   1.000
_cell.angle_alpha   90.00
_cell.angle_beta   90.00
_cell.angle_gamma   90.00
#
_symmetry.space_group_name_H-M   'P 1'
#
loop_
_entity.id
_entity.type
_entity.pdbx_description
1 polymer ?
#
loop_
_entity_poly.entity_id
_entity_poly.type
_entity_poly.pdbx_seq_one_letter_code
_entity_poly.pdbx_strand_id
1 'polypeptide(L)'
;MGNIVAVKKGRDSGKKVMVPALMDEIGFIVNHVDDKGFVRFHTLGGGGDPKTLTAQRVIVHGRKDLLGVMGSKPIHVMSNEERNKVTKIKDYFVDLGLPKEEVEKQVRVGDTITRERDLIELGDNVSCKSIDNRISVYMLIETLKHAKNLAYDLYGVFTVQEEAGLRGAHVSALKIQPDFGINLDTSVAYDLPGAAAHERITSMGDSVGVKVMDSGTICDYRMVDFLRSTAQDNDIKHQMEVLTAKAPTRPESSA
;
A
#
# COMPACT_ATOMS: atom_id res chain seq x y z
N MET A 1 -13.02 2.25 13.55
CA MET A 1 -12.39 2.69 12.29
C MET A 1 -12.58 1.70 11.14
N GLY A 2 -13.22 0.53 11.31
CA GLY A 2 -13.41 -0.42 10.20
C GLY A 2 -12.35 -1.51 10.10
N ASN A 3 -11.41 -1.56 11.05
CA ASN A 3 -10.51 -2.72 11.20
C ASN A 3 -11.33 -3.99 11.47
N ILE A 4 -10.92 -5.11 10.88
CA ILE A 4 -11.46 -6.44 11.18
C ILE A 4 -10.47 -7.17 12.08
N VAL A 5 -10.95 -7.75 13.16
CA VAL A 5 -10.13 -8.51 14.11
C VAL A 5 -10.64 -9.94 14.17
N ALA A 6 -9.82 -10.88 13.73
CA ALA A 6 -10.03 -12.31 13.88
C ALA A 6 -9.22 -12.82 15.07
N VAL A 7 -9.87 -13.52 16.00
CA VAL A 7 -9.22 -14.04 17.21
C VAL A 7 -9.20 -15.56 17.19
N LYS A 8 -8.02 -16.14 17.35
CA LYS A 8 -7.85 -17.58 17.53
C LYS A 8 -7.27 -17.84 18.91
N LYS A 9 -8.05 -18.50 19.76
CA LYS A 9 -7.67 -18.78 21.15
C LYS A 9 -6.53 -19.81 21.20
N GLY A 10 -5.54 -19.51 22.04
CA GLY A 10 -4.46 -20.43 22.36
C GLY A 10 -4.81 -21.35 23.52
N ARG A 11 -3.83 -22.15 23.93
CA ARG A 11 -3.89 -22.94 25.17
C ARG A 11 -3.85 -22.04 26.42
N ASP A 12 -3.21 -20.88 26.29
CA ASP A 12 -3.07 -19.88 27.34
C ASP A 12 -3.48 -18.50 26.82
N SER A 13 -4.47 -17.87 27.46
CA SER A 13 -4.88 -16.49 27.14
C SER A 13 -4.10 -15.42 27.93
N GLY A 14 -3.05 -15.80 28.65
CA GLY A 14 -2.18 -14.91 29.42
C GLY A 14 -1.29 -14.01 28.59
N LYS A 15 -1.10 -14.30 27.29
CA LYS A 15 -0.42 -13.41 26.33
C LYS A 15 -1.19 -13.30 25.02
N LYS A 16 -0.92 -12.23 24.29
CA LYS A 16 -1.60 -11.86 23.04
C LYS A 16 -0.55 -11.56 21.96
N VAL A 17 -0.62 -12.29 20.86
CA VAL A 17 0.18 -12.04 19.65
C VAL A 17 -0.73 -11.35 18.63
N MET A 18 -0.32 -10.18 18.14
CA MET A 18 -1.02 -9.45 17.09
C MET A 18 -0.27 -9.55 15.77
N VAL A 19 -0.97 -9.92 14.71
CA VAL A 19 -0.45 -9.98 13.35
C VAL A 19 -1.30 -9.07 12.47
N PRO A 20 -0.88 -7.81 12.25
CA PRO A 20 -1.60 -6.92 11.36
C PRO A 20 -1.20 -7.11 9.89
N ALA A 21 -2.19 -6.97 9.02
CA ALA A 21 -2.04 -6.75 7.58
C ALA A 21 -3.00 -5.60 7.17
N LEU A 22 -2.60 -4.73 6.25
CA LEU A 22 -3.41 -3.56 5.85
C LEU A 22 -4.33 -3.88 4.66
N MET A 23 -5.55 -3.33 4.68
CA MET A 23 -6.56 -3.58 3.65
C MET A 23 -6.67 -2.46 2.61
N ASP A 24 -6.30 -1.23 2.99
CA ASP A 24 -6.31 -0.09 2.10
C ASP A 24 -5.23 -0.21 1.01
N GLU A 25 -5.36 0.63 0.00
CA GLU A 25 -4.41 0.78 -1.09
C GLU A 25 -4.24 2.27 -1.37
N ILE A 26 -3.09 2.65 -1.94
CA ILE A 26 -2.92 4.02 -2.44
C ILE A 26 -3.95 4.30 -3.52
N GLY A 27 -4.66 5.42 -3.37
CA GLY A 27 -5.63 5.89 -4.34
C GLY A 27 -5.62 7.41 -4.45
N PHE A 28 -6.74 7.93 -4.92
CA PHE A 28 -6.98 9.35 -5.04
C PHE A 28 -8.38 9.69 -4.53
N ILE A 29 -8.61 10.97 -4.29
CA ILE A 29 -9.90 11.48 -3.85
C ILE A 29 -10.29 12.66 -4.72
N VAL A 30 -11.53 12.65 -5.21
CA VAL A 30 -12.08 13.72 -6.04
C VAL A 30 -12.10 15.01 -5.21
N ASN A 31 -11.51 16.08 -5.74
CA ASN A 31 -11.53 17.39 -5.11
C ASN A 31 -12.44 18.40 -5.85
N HIS A 32 -12.65 18.21 -7.15
CA HIS A 32 -13.41 19.14 -8.00
C HIS A 32 -13.77 18.49 -9.35
N VAL A 33 -14.88 18.92 -9.95
CA VAL A 33 -15.24 18.63 -11.34
C VAL A 33 -15.24 19.97 -12.07
N ASP A 34 -14.44 20.10 -13.12
CA ASP A 34 -14.28 21.37 -13.82
C ASP A 34 -15.42 21.66 -14.81
N ASP A 35 -15.39 22.86 -15.42
CA ASP A 35 -16.44 23.31 -16.33
C ASP A 35 -16.59 22.49 -17.61
N LYS A 36 -15.66 21.59 -17.89
CA LYS A 36 -15.72 20.66 -19.02
C LYS A 36 -16.04 19.23 -18.57
N GLY A 37 -16.23 18.99 -17.27
CA GLY A 37 -16.51 17.67 -16.71
C GLY A 37 -15.27 16.87 -16.37
N PHE A 38 -14.06 17.43 -16.44
CA PHE A 38 -12.87 16.70 -16.01
C PHE A 38 -12.79 16.65 -14.49
N VAL A 39 -12.44 15.48 -13.97
CA VAL A 39 -12.36 15.23 -12.53
C VAL A 39 -10.94 15.55 -12.04
N ARG A 40 -10.85 16.48 -11.09
CA ARG A 40 -9.63 16.83 -10.38
C ARG A 40 -9.56 16.06 -9.06
N PHE A 41 -8.34 15.80 -8.60
CA PHE A 41 -8.12 14.92 -7.46
C PHE A 41 -6.90 15.29 -6.62
N HIS A 42 -6.87 14.77 -5.40
CA HIS A 42 -5.69 14.70 -4.54
C HIS A 42 -5.30 13.24 -4.30
N THR A 43 -4.05 12.99 -3.91
CA THR A 43 -3.62 11.66 -3.47
C THR A 43 -4.30 11.30 -2.14
N LEU A 44 -4.73 10.05 -2.02
CA LEU A 44 -5.26 9.48 -0.79
C LEU A 44 -4.36 8.32 -0.40
N GLY A 45 -3.52 8.53 0.61
CA GLY A 45 -2.42 7.63 0.97
C GLY A 45 -1.05 8.22 0.61
N GLY A 46 -0.03 7.37 0.47
CA GLY A 46 1.30 7.79 0.01
C GLY A 46 1.26 8.60 -1.30
N GLY A 47 2.13 9.61 -1.40
CA GLY A 47 2.23 10.48 -2.56
C GLY A 47 2.84 9.74 -3.74
N GLY A 48 2.01 9.05 -4.52
CA GLY A 48 2.47 8.34 -5.72
C GLY A 48 3.28 9.26 -6.63
N ASP A 49 4.40 8.77 -7.17
CA ASP A 49 5.20 9.52 -8.14
C ASP A 49 4.30 9.87 -9.34
N PRO A 50 4.08 11.18 -9.64
CA PRO A 50 3.23 11.61 -10.75
C PRO A 50 3.60 10.96 -12.09
N LYS A 51 4.88 10.59 -12.28
CA LYS A 51 5.36 9.88 -13.49
C LYS A 51 4.59 8.59 -13.77
N THR A 52 4.05 7.94 -12.73
CA THR A 52 3.31 6.69 -12.84
C THR A 52 1.85 6.86 -13.27
N LEU A 53 1.36 8.10 -13.44
CA LEU A 53 -0.06 8.39 -13.67
C LEU A 53 -0.43 8.56 -15.14
N THR A 54 0.53 8.89 -16.00
CA THR A 54 0.28 9.17 -17.40
C THR A 54 -0.36 7.97 -18.11
N ALA A 55 -1.50 8.22 -18.78
CA ALA A 55 -2.25 7.23 -19.56
C ALA A 55 -2.71 5.99 -18.77
N GLN A 56 -2.86 6.11 -17.45
CA GLN A 56 -3.41 5.02 -16.64
C GLN A 56 -4.93 5.06 -16.63
N ARG A 57 -5.56 3.87 -16.70
CA ARG A 57 -6.98 3.71 -16.44
C ARG A 57 -7.24 3.72 -14.94
N VAL A 58 -8.38 4.28 -14.56
CA VAL A 58 -8.83 4.41 -13.18
C VAL A 58 -10.32 4.15 -13.07
N ILE A 59 -10.77 3.81 -11.87
CA ILE A 59 -12.18 3.74 -11.52
C ILE A 59 -12.48 4.88 -10.54
N VAL A 60 -13.42 5.75 -10.91
CA VAL A 60 -14.01 6.72 -9.97
C VAL A 60 -15.22 6.04 -9.32
N HIS A 61 -15.15 5.85 -8.01
CA HIS A 61 -16.19 5.21 -7.20
C HIS A 61 -17.25 6.23 -6.78
N GLY A 62 -18.02 6.72 -7.75
CA GLY A 62 -19.13 7.61 -7.51
C GLY A 62 -20.40 6.86 -7.07
N ARG A 63 -21.57 7.38 -7.44
CA ARG A 63 -22.85 6.66 -7.26
C ARG A 63 -22.85 5.29 -7.93
N LYS A 64 -22.08 5.16 -9.01
CA LYS A 64 -21.68 3.91 -9.65
C LYS A 64 -20.20 4.03 -10.03
N ASP A 65 -19.57 2.90 -10.25
CA ASP A 65 -18.21 2.86 -10.77
C ASP A 65 -18.16 3.40 -12.20
N LEU A 66 -17.23 4.32 -12.43
CA LEU A 66 -16.99 4.96 -13.73
C LEU A 66 -15.55 4.75 -14.14
N LEU A 67 -15.34 4.14 -15.30
CA LEU A 67 -14.03 4.04 -15.90
C LEU A 67 -13.58 5.41 -16.39
N GLY A 68 -12.34 5.77 -16.10
CA GLY A 68 -11.70 6.98 -16.56
C GLY A 68 -10.26 6.76 -16.97
N VAL A 69 -9.67 7.78 -17.57
CA VAL A 69 -8.26 7.81 -17.95
C VAL A 69 -7.58 9.04 -17.34
N MET A 70 -6.43 8.84 -16.73
CA MET A 70 -5.59 9.92 -16.24
C MET A 70 -4.85 10.61 -17.38
N GLY A 71 -5.09 11.90 -17.52
CA GLY A 71 -4.49 12.78 -18.51
C GLY A 71 -3.67 13.91 -17.88
N SER A 72 -2.75 14.46 -18.66
CA SER A 72 -2.04 15.70 -18.38
C SER A 72 -1.89 16.49 -19.67
N LYS A 73 -1.34 17.71 -19.61
CA LYS A 73 -1.12 18.55 -20.79
C LYS A 73 -0.24 17.81 -21.82
N PRO A 74 -0.58 17.80 -23.12
CA PRO A 74 0.24 17.12 -24.13
C PRO A 74 1.61 17.77 -24.31
N ILE A 75 2.67 16.96 -24.44
CA ILE A 75 4.05 17.45 -24.58
C ILE A 75 4.25 18.37 -25.79
N HIS A 76 3.54 18.11 -26.90
CA HIS A 76 3.63 18.88 -28.14
C HIS A 76 3.23 20.35 -28.00
N VAL A 77 2.39 20.67 -27.00
CA VAL A 77 1.90 22.03 -26.72
C VAL A 77 2.49 22.62 -25.43
N MET A 78 3.42 21.91 -24.79
CA MET A 78 4.18 22.45 -23.67
C MET A 78 5.29 23.37 -24.17
N SER A 79 5.49 24.48 -23.45
CA SER A 79 6.70 25.28 -23.55
C SER A 79 7.94 24.49 -23.09
N ASN A 80 9.13 24.95 -23.50
CA ASN A 80 10.38 24.34 -23.04
C ASN A 80 10.52 24.38 -21.52
N GLU A 81 10.03 25.43 -20.88
CA GLU A 81 10.06 25.55 -19.42
C GLU A 81 9.14 24.52 -18.74
N GLU A 82 7.94 24.30 -19.27
CA GLU A 82 7.02 23.27 -18.75
C GLU A 82 7.59 21.86 -18.90
N ARG A 83 8.26 21.57 -20.03
CA ARG A 83 8.90 20.26 -20.28
C ARG A 83 10.02 19.94 -19.30
N ASN A 84 10.73 20.96 -18.84
CA ASN A 84 11.87 20.79 -17.93
C ASN A 84 11.45 20.77 -16.45
N LYS A 85 10.18 21.03 -16.14
CA LYS A 85 9.66 20.98 -14.76
C LYS A 85 9.22 19.57 -14.41
N VAL A 86 9.45 19.19 -13.16
CA VAL A 86 8.89 17.95 -12.60
C VAL A 86 7.37 18.09 -12.55
N THR A 87 6.67 17.18 -13.23
CA THR A 87 5.21 17.11 -13.23
C THR A 87 4.68 16.89 -11.82
N LYS A 88 3.62 17.61 -11.46
CA LYS A 88 2.99 17.53 -10.13
C LYS A 88 1.61 16.88 -10.26
N ILE A 89 1.09 16.31 -9.17
CA ILE A 89 -0.26 15.72 -9.13
C ILE A 89 -1.33 16.69 -9.66
N LYS A 90 -1.23 17.98 -9.32
CA LYS A 90 -2.18 19.02 -9.77
C LYS A 90 -2.25 19.22 -11.28
N ASP A 91 -1.23 18.77 -12.01
CA ASP A 91 -1.17 18.89 -13.48
C ASP A 91 -1.96 17.77 -14.17
N TYR A 92 -2.43 16.79 -13.40
CA TYR A 92 -3.27 15.69 -13.87
C TYR A 92 -4.77 15.95 -13.66
N PHE A 93 -5.58 15.22 -14.42
CA PHE A 93 -7.03 15.12 -14.31
C PHE A 93 -7.47 13.72 -14.75
N VAL A 94 -8.69 13.33 -14.38
CA VAL A 94 -9.34 12.13 -14.89
C VAL A 94 -10.41 12.56 -15.90
N ASP A 95 -10.33 11.98 -17.09
CA ASP A 95 -11.36 12.09 -18.11
C ASP A 95 -12.24 10.83 -18.07
N LEU A 96 -13.55 11.03 -17.92
CA LEU A 96 -14.55 9.96 -17.92
C LEU A 96 -15.20 9.76 -19.30
N GLY A 97 -14.89 10.63 -20.28
CA GLY A 97 -15.51 10.61 -21.60
C GLY A 97 -17.01 10.96 -21.58
N LEU A 98 -17.47 11.67 -20.55
CA LEU A 98 -18.88 12.00 -20.33
C LEU A 98 -19.10 13.53 -20.31
N PRO A 99 -20.30 14.02 -20.70
CA PRO A 99 -20.67 15.42 -20.50
C PRO A 99 -20.67 15.82 -19.02
N LYS A 100 -20.36 17.08 -18.73
CA LYS A 100 -20.29 17.63 -17.36
C LYS A 100 -21.54 17.30 -16.54
N GLU A 101 -22.72 17.47 -17.12
CA GLU A 101 -24.00 17.25 -16.43
C GLU A 101 -24.19 15.81 -15.98
N GLU A 102 -23.63 14.84 -16.71
CA GLU A 102 -23.64 13.43 -16.32
C GLU A 102 -22.58 13.12 -15.28
N VAL A 103 -21.39 13.75 -15.39
CA VAL A 103 -20.34 13.61 -14.37
C VAL A 103 -20.84 14.12 -13.02
N GLU A 104 -21.43 15.31 -12.95
CA GLU A 104 -21.94 15.90 -11.69
C GLU A 104 -23.09 15.10 -11.05
N LYS A 105 -23.87 14.36 -11.86
CA LYS A 105 -24.91 13.45 -11.32
C LYS A 105 -24.29 12.25 -10.59
N GLN A 106 -23.15 11.77 -11.06
CA GLN A 106 -22.55 10.51 -10.62
C GLN A 106 -21.38 10.71 -9.64
N VAL A 107 -20.60 11.77 -9.80
CA VAL A 107 -19.34 12.03 -9.10
C VAL A 107 -19.49 13.24 -8.17
N ARG A 108 -18.91 13.14 -6.98
CA ARG A 108 -18.93 14.17 -5.95
C ARG A 108 -17.54 14.35 -5.35
N VAL A 109 -17.31 15.53 -4.81
CA VAL A 109 -16.12 15.78 -3.97
C VAL A 109 -16.10 14.79 -2.82
N GLY A 110 -14.96 14.12 -2.62
CA GLY A 110 -14.79 13.07 -1.62
C GLY A 110 -14.91 11.65 -2.16
N ASP A 111 -15.44 11.45 -3.36
CA ASP A 111 -15.46 10.12 -3.99
C ASP A 111 -14.03 9.63 -4.21
N THR A 112 -13.80 8.35 -3.95
CA THR A 112 -12.46 7.74 -4.10
C THR A 112 -12.21 7.31 -5.54
N ILE A 113 -10.94 7.30 -5.91
CA ILE A 113 -10.47 6.85 -7.22
C ILE A 113 -9.40 5.79 -7.00
N THR A 114 -9.54 4.64 -7.65
CA THR A 114 -8.53 3.58 -7.64
C THR A 114 -7.97 3.36 -9.04
N ARG A 115 -6.78 2.77 -9.13
CA ARG A 115 -6.25 2.34 -10.43
C ARG A 115 -7.09 1.18 -10.94
N GLU A 116 -7.25 1.10 -12.26
CA GLU A 116 -7.85 -0.04 -12.92
C GLU A 116 -6.73 -0.89 -13.52
N ARG A 117 -6.54 -2.09 -12.97
CA ARG A 117 -5.59 -3.11 -13.44
C ARG A 117 -6.06 -4.48 -12.99
N ASP A 118 -6.07 -5.41 -13.93
CA ASP A 118 -6.22 -6.84 -13.63
C ASP A 118 -4.92 -7.43 -13.10
N LEU A 119 -5.03 -8.65 -12.57
CA LEU A 119 -3.87 -9.49 -12.33
C LEU A 119 -3.46 -10.20 -13.62
N ILE A 120 -2.17 -10.10 -13.94
CA ILE A 120 -1.54 -10.86 -15.00
C ILE A 120 -0.33 -11.63 -14.46
N GLU A 121 -0.07 -12.77 -15.08
CA GLU A 121 1.13 -13.58 -14.82
C GLU A 121 2.25 -13.17 -15.80
N LEU A 122 3.47 -13.09 -15.28
CA LEU A 122 4.68 -12.71 -16.00
C LEU A 122 5.79 -13.70 -15.65
N GLY A 123 5.81 -14.84 -16.35
CA GLY A 123 6.66 -15.97 -15.96
C GLY A 123 6.26 -16.45 -14.56
N ASP A 124 7.23 -16.48 -13.64
CA ASP A 124 6.99 -16.87 -12.24
C ASP A 124 6.49 -15.71 -11.35
N ASN A 125 6.25 -14.54 -11.93
CA ASN A 125 5.82 -13.34 -11.21
C ASN A 125 4.37 -12.95 -11.55
N VAL A 126 3.81 -12.05 -10.76
CA VAL A 126 2.51 -11.42 -11.03
C VAL A 126 2.66 -9.91 -11.12
N SER A 127 1.81 -9.28 -11.93
CA SER A 127 1.65 -7.83 -11.97
C SER A 127 0.18 -7.48 -11.85
N CYS A 128 -0.16 -6.68 -10.86
CA CYS A 128 -1.52 -6.21 -10.62
C CYS A 128 -1.49 -4.93 -9.78
N LYS A 129 -2.66 -4.34 -9.53
CA LYS A 129 -2.79 -3.28 -8.53
C LYS A 129 -2.85 -3.87 -7.11
N SER A 130 -2.44 -3.07 -6.14
CA SER A 130 -2.71 -3.33 -4.72
C SER A 130 -2.07 -4.62 -4.18
N ILE A 131 -0.97 -5.11 -4.77
CA ILE A 131 -0.15 -6.17 -4.14
C ILE A 131 0.22 -5.72 -2.74
N ASP A 132 0.69 -4.48 -2.64
CA ASP A 132 0.71 -3.69 -1.41
C ASP A 132 -0.73 -3.31 -1.01
N ASN A 133 -1.32 -3.91 0.04
CA ASN A 133 -0.81 -5.04 0.83
C ASN A 133 -1.78 -6.23 0.83
N ARG A 134 -2.53 -6.42 -0.26
CA ARG A 134 -3.48 -7.52 -0.40
C ARG A 134 -2.80 -8.89 -0.33
N ILE A 135 -1.50 -8.98 -0.66
CA ILE A 135 -0.76 -10.23 -0.48
C ILE A 135 -0.61 -10.60 0.99
N SER A 136 -0.33 -9.65 1.89
CA SER A 136 -0.25 -9.94 3.34
C SER A 136 -1.61 -10.22 3.95
N VAL A 137 -2.68 -9.58 3.44
CA VAL A 137 -4.06 -9.93 3.82
C VAL A 137 -4.33 -11.41 3.48
N TYR A 138 -3.98 -11.84 2.27
CA TYR A 138 -4.08 -13.24 1.88
C TYR A 138 -3.23 -14.16 2.77
N MET A 139 -1.96 -13.82 3.01
CA MET A 139 -1.07 -14.58 3.89
C MET A 139 -1.62 -14.71 5.32
N LEU A 140 -2.22 -13.64 5.86
CA LEU A 140 -2.83 -13.67 7.19
C LEU A 140 -4.07 -14.57 7.22
N ILE A 141 -4.92 -14.51 6.19
CA ILE A 141 -6.07 -15.42 6.06
C ILE A 141 -5.61 -16.88 6.05
N GLU A 142 -4.60 -17.20 5.22
CA GLU A 142 -4.04 -18.55 5.15
C GLU A 142 -3.36 -18.98 6.45
N THR A 143 -2.66 -18.06 7.13
CA THR A 143 -2.07 -18.31 8.45
C THR A 143 -3.16 -18.65 9.47
N LEU A 144 -4.26 -17.90 9.51
CA LEU A 144 -5.37 -18.15 10.43
C LEU A 144 -6.06 -19.49 10.17
N LYS A 145 -6.19 -19.91 8.90
CA LYS A 145 -6.73 -21.23 8.52
C LYS A 145 -5.81 -22.37 9.00
N HIS A 146 -4.51 -22.23 8.80
CA HIS A 146 -3.53 -23.29 9.11
C HIS A 146 -3.07 -23.32 10.57
N ALA A 147 -3.15 -22.20 11.29
CA ALA A 147 -2.73 -22.10 12.68
C ALA A 147 -3.48 -23.12 13.56
N LYS A 148 -2.76 -24.02 14.23
CA LYS A 148 -3.33 -25.01 15.16
C LYS A 148 -2.46 -25.09 16.41
N ASN A 149 -3.03 -25.57 17.51
CA ASN A 149 -2.29 -25.82 18.77
C ASN A 149 -1.49 -24.61 19.31
N LEU A 150 -2.03 -23.40 19.11
CA LEU A 150 -1.39 -22.15 19.50
C LEU A 150 -1.10 -22.14 21.00
N ALA A 151 0.09 -21.66 21.38
CA ALA A 151 0.42 -21.46 22.78
C ALA A 151 -0.40 -20.31 23.37
N TYR A 152 -0.45 -19.18 22.68
CA TYR A 152 -1.12 -17.96 23.11
C TYR A 152 -2.22 -17.52 22.15
N ASP A 153 -3.05 -16.57 22.59
CA ASP A 153 -4.09 -15.99 21.74
C ASP A 153 -3.48 -15.23 20.56
N LEU A 154 -3.92 -15.57 19.34
CA LEU A 154 -3.53 -14.91 18.10
C LEU A 154 -4.64 -13.96 17.65
N TYR A 155 -4.27 -12.71 17.42
CA TYR A 155 -5.11 -11.64 16.88
C TYR A 155 -4.64 -11.31 15.47
N GLY A 156 -5.30 -11.89 14.46
CA GLY A 156 -5.14 -11.46 13.08
C GLY A 156 -5.94 -10.17 12.85
N VAL A 157 -5.25 -9.08 12.51
CA VAL A 157 -5.88 -7.76 12.39
C VAL A 157 -5.77 -7.27 10.95
N PHE A 158 -6.90 -7.10 10.29
CA PHE A 158 -6.97 -6.47 8.98
C PHE A 158 -7.24 -4.98 9.20
N THR A 159 -6.18 -4.20 9.09
CA THR A 159 -6.17 -2.77 9.42
C THR A 159 -6.63 -1.91 8.25
N VAL A 160 -7.08 -0.70 8.55
CA VAL A 160 -7.38 0.33 7.55
C VAL A 160 -6.50 1.56 7.74
N GLN A 161 -6.35 2.36 6.68
CA GLN A 161 -5.69 3.66 6.70
C GLN A 161 -4.22 3.58 7.16
N GLU A 162 -3.51 2.53 6.72
CA GLU A 162 -2.05 2.47 6.85
C GLU A 162 -1.42 3.58 6.01
N GLU A 163 -1.87 3.73 4.77
CA GLU A 163 -1.28 4.64 3.79
C GLU A 163 -1.49 6.12 4.17
N ALA A 164 -2.48 6.37 5.04
CA ALA A 164 -2.77 7.66 5.64
C ALA A 164 -2.10 7.88 7.02
N GLY A 165 -1.14 7.03 7.39
CA GLY A 165 -0.32 7.15 8.60
C GLY A 165 -0.61 6.11 9.69
N LEU A 166 -0.64 4.82 9.36
CA LEU A 166 -0.73 3.68 10.30
C LEU A 166 -1.95 3.72 11.24
N ARG A 167 -3.03 4.40 10.85
CA ARG A 167 -4.09 4.80 11.81
C ARG A 167 -4.85 3.62 12.37
N GLY A 168 -5.24 2.68 11.52
CA GLY A 168 -5.96 1.48 11.93
C GLY A 168 -5.12 0.56 12.81
N ALA A 169 -3.82 0.44 12.51
CA ALA A 169 -2.88 -0.34 13.32
C ALA A 169 -2.74 0.23 14.73
N HIS A 170 -2.52 1.55 14.86
CA HIS A 170 -2.39 2.21 16.17
C HIS A 170 -3.62 2.00 17.07
N VAL A 171 -4.83 2.22 16.55
CA VAL A 171 -6.05 2.05 17.34
C VAL A 171 -6.28 0.58 17.72
N SER A 172 -5.92 -0.36 16.82
CA SER A 172 -6.03 -1.79 17.12
C SER A 172 -5.05 -2.22 18.20
N ALA A 173 -3.80 -1.76 18.15
CA ALA A 173 -2.79 -2.04 19.17
C ALA A 173 -3.21 -1.46 20.53
N LEU A 174 -3.71 -0.22 20.56
CA LEU A 174 -4.21 0.40 21.80
C LEU A 174 -5.37 -0.38 22.43
N LYS A 175 -6.26 -0.95 21.62
CA LYS A 175 -7.40 -1.74 22.11
C LYS A 175 -7.01 -3.16 22.54
N ILE A 176 -6.18 -3.83 21.74
CA ILE A 176 -5.80 -5.22 21.96
C ILE A 176 -4.76 -5.31 23.08
N GLN A 177 -3.87 -4.32 23.21
CA GLN A 177 -2.70 -4.35 24.10
C GLN A 177 -1.92 -5.67 23.92
N PRO A 178 -1.35 -5.93 22.72
CA PRO A 178 -0.62 -7.16 22.47
C PRO A 178 0.75 -7.15 23.16
N ASP A 179 1.21 -8.33 23.55
CA ASP A 179 2.56 -8.53 24.10
C ASP A 179 3.60 -8.61 22.99
N PHE A 180 3.20 -9.12 21.81
CA PHE A 180 4.05 -9.27 20.63
C PHE A 180 3.31 -8.85 19.36
N GLY A 181 4.04 -8.21 18.44
CA GLY A 181 3.56 -7.86 17.10
C GLY A 181 4.42 -8.50 16.02
N ILE A 182 3.81 -9.10 15.00
CA ILE A 182 4.49 -9.53 13.77
C ILE A 182 3.74 -8.90 12.61
N ASN A 183 4.29 -7.83 12.04
CA ASN A 183 3.65 -7.11 10.94
C ASN A 183 3.91 -7.83 9.62
N LEU A 184 2.86 -8.01 8.82
CA LEU A 184 2.97 -8.53 7.46
C LEU A 184 2.81 -7.38 6.47
N ASP A 185 3.85 -7.13 5.69
CA ASP A 185 3.86 -6.08 4.68
C ASP A 185 4.73 -6.45 3.48
N THR A 186 4.57 -5.69 2.41
CA THR A 186 5.48 -5.74 1.26
C THR A 186 6.74 -4.91 1.53
N SER A 187 7.79 -5.20 0.77
CA SER A 187 9.03 -4.43 0.76
C SER A 187 9.40 -4.05 -0.66
N VAL A 188 10.23 -3.01 -0.79
CA VAL A 188 10.81 -2.61 -2.06
C VAL A 188 11.91 -3.60 -2.46
N ALA A 189 11.78 -4.22 -3.62
CA ALA A 189 12.89 -4.91 -4.27
C ALA A 189 13.67 -3.92 -5.13
N TYR A 190 15.00 -3.85 -4.96
CA TYR A 190 15.86 -3.06 -5.83
C TYR A 190 16.99 -3.91 -6.41
N ASP A 191 16.57 -4.90 -7.18
CA ASP A 191 17.39 -5.83 -7.97
C ASP A 191 17.28 -5.54 -9.48
N LEU A 192 16.95 -4.28 -9.82
CA LEU A 192 16.70 -3.81 -11.18
C LEU A 192 18.01 -3.40 -11.90
N PRO A 193 17.98 -3.28 -13.25
CA PRO A 193 19.15 -2.84 -14.02
C PRO A 193 19.75 -1.55 -13.49
N GLY A 194 21.07 -1.57 -13.23
CA GLY A 194 21.81 -0.43 -12.71
C GLY A 194 21.94 -0.38 -11.18
N ALA A 195 21.25 -1.25 -10.43
CA ALA A 195 21.35 -1.29 -8.97
C ALA A 195 22.74 -1.76 -8.50
N ALA A 196 23.44 -0.93 -7.72
CA ALA A 196 24.66 -1.35 -7.05
C ALA A 196 24.33 -2.29 -5.88
N ALA A 197 25.27 -3.18 -5.53
CA ALA A 197 25.04 -4.18 -4.48
C ALA A 197 24.62 -3.60 -3.12
N HIS A 198 25.12 -2.42 -2.76
CA HIS A 198 24.81 -1.74 -1.50
C HIS A 198 23.49 -0.95 -1.54
N GLU A 199 22.90 -0.76 -2.73
CA GLU A 199 21.60 -0.11 -2.89
C GLU A 199 20.46 -1.14 -2.86
N ARG A 200 20.76 -2.43 -3.07
CA ARG A 200 19.76 -3.50 -3.04
C ARG A 200 19.13 -3.58 -1.65
N ILE A 201 17.82 -3.38 -1.60
CA ILE A 201 17.03 -3.50 -0.37
C ILE A 201 16.64 -4.96 -0.16
N THR A 202 15.86 -5.51 -1.08
CA THR A 202 15.58 -6.94 -1.21
C THR A 202 15.66 -7.37 -2.68
N SER A 203 15.71 -8.69 -2.92
CA SER A 203 15.61 -9.29 -4.26
C SER A 203 14.31 -10.09 -4.37
N MET A 204 13.59 -9.90 -5.47
CA MET A 204 12.33 -10.58 -5.74
C MET A 204 12.58 -12.06 -6.09
N GLY A 205 11.74 -12.96 -5.59
CA GLY A 205 11.81 -14.40 -5.88
C GLY A 205 12.89 -15.18 -5.13
N ASP A 206 13.77 -14.53 -4.36
CA ASP A 206 14.81 -15.21 -3.59
C ASP A 206 14.29 -15.77 -2.25
N SER A 207 13.68 -14.92 -1.43
CA SER A 207 13.40 -15.24 -0.03
C SER A 207 12.46 -14.24 0.67
N VAL A 208 11.95 -14.61 1.85
CA VAL A 208 11.13 -13.69 2.68
C VAL A 208 12.00 -12.61 3.32
N GLY A 209 11.52 -11.36 3.32
CA GLY A 209 12.21 -10.25 3.99
C GLY A 209 11.99 -10.27 5.51
N VAL A 210 13.08 -10.14 6.27
CA VAL A 210 13.06 -9.87 7.71
C VAL A 210 13.50 -8.42 7.92
N LYS A 211 12.54 -7.58 8.26
CA LYS A 211 12.76 -6.16 8.46
C LYS A 211 13.56 -5.87 9.72
N VAL A 212 14.69 -5.18 9.54
CA VAL A 212 15.53 -4.67 10.63
C VAL A 212 15.09 -3.26 11.01
N MET A 213 14.91 -2.39 10.01
CA MET A 213 14.41 -1.04 10.22
C MET A 213 13.83 -0.43 8.95
N ASP A 214 12.99 0.57 9.15
CA ASP A 214 12.66 1.57 8.17
C ASP A 214 12.55 2.98 8.81
N SER A 215 12.12 3.97 8.03
CA SER A 215 11.93 5.34 8.50
C SER A 215 10.92 5.51 9.66
N GLY A 216 10.02 4.54 9.85
CA GLY A 216 8.97 4.58 10.88
C GLY A 216 9.25 3.68 12.08
N THR A 217 10.04 2.61 11.91
CA THR A 217 10.30 1.63 12.97
C THR A 217 11.74 1.10 12.92
N ILE A 218 12.37 0.98 14.09
CA ILE A 218 13.51 0.10 14.30
C ILE A 218 12.98 -1.14 15.01
N CYS A 219 13.10 -2.32 14.39
CA CYS A 219 12.54 -3.55 14.95
C CYS A 219 13.31 -3.97 16.21
N ASP A 220 12.60 -4.58 17.17
CA ASP A 220 13.23 -5.17 18.35
C ASP A 220 14.19 -6.29 17.91
N TYR A 221 15.47 -6.15 18.23
CA TYR A 221 16.52 -7.08 17.79
C TYR A 221 16.23 -8.52 18.21
N ARG A 222 15.54 -8.74 19.34
CA ARG A 222 15.16 -10.08 19.82
C ARG A 222 14.12 -10.72 18.91
N MET A 223 13.20 -9.91 18.37
CA MET A 223 12.20 -10.37 17.41
C MET A 223 12.83 -10.62 16.04
N VAL A 224 13.79 -9.79 15.62
CA VAL A 224 14.57 -10.02 14.39
C VAL A 224 15.33 -11.33 14.49
N ASP A 225 16.03 -11.57 15.59
CA ASP A 225 16.75 -12.82 15.84
C ASP A 225 15.79 -14.02 15.91
N PHE A 226 14.65 -13.87 16.57
CA PHE A 226 13.62 -14.91 16.63
C PHE A 226 13.11 -15.30 15.23
N LEU A 227 12.80 -14.33 14.36
CA LEU A 227 12.35 -14.61 12.99
C LEU A 227 13.45 -15.26 12.16
N ARG A 228 14.70 -14.79 12.28
CA ARG A 228 15.87 -15.36 11.61
C ARG A 228 16.10 -16.81 12.02
N SER A 229 16.14 -17.10 13.32
CA SER A 229 16.33 -18.45 13.84
C SER A 229 15.16 -19.36 13.45
N THR A 230 13.92 -18.86 13.54
CA THR A 230 12.74 -19.63 13.09
C THR A 230 12.83 -20.00 11.61
N ALA A 231 13.28 -19.08 10.76
CA ALA A 231 13.49 -19.35 9.34
C ALA A 231 14.57 -20.41 9.12
N GLN A 232 15.71 -20.31 9.82
CA GLN A 232 16.81 -21.28 9.76
C GLN A 232 16.38 -22.68 10.23
N ASP A 233 15.71 -22.77 11.38
CA ASP A 233 15.25 -24.04 11.96
C ASP A 233 14.22 -24.77 11.09
N ASN A 234 13.59 -24.06 10.14
CA ASN A 234 12.58 -24.60 9.22
C ASN A 234 13.06 -24.61 7.75
N ASP A 235 14.34 -24.40 7.49
CA ASP A 235 14.93 -24.35 6.13
C ASP A 235 14.23 -23.34 5.19
N ILE A 236 13.72 -22.23 5.75
CA ILE A 236 13.10 -21.14 5.01
C ILE A 236 14.18 -20.11 4.68
N LYS A 237 14.41 -19.88 3.38
CA LYS A 237 15.30 -18.80 2.93
C LYS A 237 14.72 -17.45 3.36
N HIS A 238 15.59 -16.59 3.90
CA HIS A 238 15.25 -15.22 4.29
C HIS A 238 16.36 -14.26 3.89
N GLN A 239 16.01 -12.99 3.77
CA GLN A 239 16.92 -11.87 3.52
C GLN A 239 16.66 -10.76 4.54
N MET A 240 17.70 -10.03 4.93
CA MET A 240 17.58 -8.93 5.88
C MET A 240 17.23 -7.64 5.13
N GLU A 241 16.26 -6.89 5.62
CA GLU A 241 15.80 -5.66 4.98
C GLU A 241 16.11 -4.44 5.86
N VAL A 242 16.76 -3.44 5.26
CA VAL A 242 16.94 -2.10 5.80
C VAL A 242 16.42 -1.10 4.77
N LEU A 243 15.34 -0.38 5.11
CA LEU A 243 14.69 0.57 4.20
C LEU A 243 14.76 2.00 4.77
N THR A 244 15.86 2.70 4.48
CA THR A 244 16.14 4.01 5.10
C THR A 244 15.23 5.16 4.66
N ALA A 245 14.53 5.02 3.52
CA ALA A 245 13.66 6.05 2.97
C ALA A 245 12.19 5.62 2.98
N LYS A 246 11.29 6.51 3.41
CA LYS A 246 9.85 6.33 3.23
C LYS A 246 9.46 6.64 1.79
N ALA A 247 8.44 5.96 1.24
CA ALA A 247 7.69 6.53 0.14
C ALA A 247 7.23 7.96 0.54
N PRO A 248 7.37 8.97 -0.33
CA PRO A 248 7.04 10.35 -0.01
C PRO A 248 5.54 10.48 0.31
N THR A 249 5.19 10.33 1.58
CA THR A 249 3.82 10.36 2.11
C THR A 249 3.45 11.75 2.65
N ARG A 250 4.34 12.73 2.51
CA ARG A 250 4.10 14.13 2.88
C ARG A 250 4.61 15.06 1.77
N PRO A 251 3.80 16.02 1.31
CA PRO A 251 4.34 17.26 0.79
C PRO A 251 5.08 17.98 1.94
N GLU A 252 6.34 18.30 1.74
CA GLU A 252 7.00 19.36 2.50
C GLU A 252 6.33 20.69 2.12
N SER A 253 5.16 20.99 2.70
CA SER A 253 4.55 22.33 2.82
C SER A 253 3.08 22.20 3.23
N SER A 254 2.75 22.59 4.46
CA SER A 254 1.68 23.53 4.79
C SER A 254 1.46 23.63 6.31
N ALA A 255 1.78 24.83 6.83
CA ALA A 255 1.46 25.43 8.14
C ALA A 255 1.92 24.72 9.42
#